data_AF-A0A2M7BD34-F1
#
_entry.id   AF-A0A2M7BD34-F1
#
_cell.length_a   1.000
_cell.length_b   1.000
_cell.length_c   1.000
_cell.angle_alpha   90.00
_cell.angle_beta   90.00
_cell.angle_gamma   90.00
#
_symmetry.space_group_name_H-M   'P 1'
#
loop_
_entity.id
_entity.type
_entity.pdbx_description
1 polymer ?
#
loop_
_entity_poly.entity_id
_entity_poly.type
_entity_poly.pdbx_seq_one_letter_code
_entity_poly.pdbx_strand_id
1 'polypeptide(L)'
;MRAILVKNHYFETAGRARLATDVADFPVFGGIALNLTNGGLNRHAVQMALKMGAKEIWMPTVHADYFVKNKSHVANLATEIGADVQGLVLVKEDCTLKDELYEIFDIIREADAIFATGHVTKEEAKLAVHEAAKRGVKKIIVTHPAATFVHYSVDDMKEIMDLGATFLEHTWNDVTRQVSHPLQISALFDIIKAVGAAHSIMSTDAGQWLNPPAAQQMGIYIKEALMSGISAKDVRMMVADNPAKILGI
;
A
#
# COMPACT_ATOMS: atom_id res chain seq x y z
N MET A 1 9.22 -4.27 -18.71
CA MET A 1 8.24 -4.10 -17.61
C MET A 1 7.05 -4.99 -17.92
N ARG A 2 6.70 -5.93 -17.04
CA ARG A 2 5.68 -6.96 -17.35
C ARG A 2 4.25 -6.48 -17.08
N ALA A 3 4.06 -5.70 -16.04
CA ALA A 3 2.81 -5.05 -15.66
C ALA A 3 3.12 -3.89 -14.72
N ILE A 4 2.13 -3.03 -14.49
CA ILE A 4 2.12 -2.06 -13.38
C ILE A 4 0.78 -2.12 -12.66
N LEU A 5 0.74 -1.68 -11.40
CA LEU A 5 -0.49 -1.38 -10.68
C LEU A 5 -0.48 0.10 -10.30
N VAL A 6 -1.55 0.81 -10.61
CA VAL A 6 -1.68 2.24 -10.34
C VAL A 6 -2.68 2.50 -9.23
N LYS A 7 -2.40 3.48 -8.38
CA LYS A 7 -3.20 3.87 -7.22
C LYS A 7 -3.55 5.35 -7.29
N ASN A 8 -4.68 5.71 -6.69
CA ASN A 8 -5.09 7.08 -6.47
C ASN A 8 -5.77 7.17 -5.10
N HIS A 9 -5.55 8.28 -4.40
CA HIS A 9 -6.15 8.48 -3.07
C HIS A 9 -7.66 8.75 -3.14
N TYR A 10 -8.15 9.35 -4.21
CA TYR A 10 -9.49 9.94 -4.23
C TYR A 10 -10.49 9.08 -4.98
N PHE A 11 -10.08 8.43 -6.07
CA PHE A 11 -10.97 7.68 -6.94
C PHE A 11 -10.37 6.31 -7.26
N GLU A 12 -11.22 5.39 -7.70
CA GLU A 12 -10.78 4.12 -8.24
C GLU A 12 -9.75 4.32 -9.38
N THR A 13 -8.92 3.31 -9.60
CA THR A 13 -8.05 3.23 -10.77
C THR A 13 -8.27 2.02 -11.65
N ALA A 14 -9.21 1.13 -11.34
CA ALA A 14 -9.56 -0.02 -12.18
C ALA A 14 -10.06 0.38 -13.58
N GLY A 15 -10.93 1.38 -13.69
CA GLY A 15 -11.48 1.85 -14.96
C GLY A 15 -10.41 2.45 -15.85
N ARG A 16 -9.59 3.36 -15.30
CA ARG A 16 -8.47 3.96 -16.05
C ARG A 16 -7.37 2.94 -16.39
N ALA A 17 -7.12 1.96 -15.52
CA ALA A 17 -6.16 0.89 -15.78
C ALA A 17 -6.58 0.01 -16.96
N ARG A 18 -7.89 -0.24 -17.11
CA ARG A 18 -8.41 -0.95 -18.28
C ARG A 18 -8.13 -0.19 -19.57
N LEU A 19 -8.46 1.10 -19.62
CA LEU A 19 -8.19 1.94 -20.78
C LEU A 19 -6.67 2.06 -21.07
N ALA A 20 -5.85 2.18 -20.02
CA ALA A 20 -4.40 2.24 -20.16
C ALA A 20 -3.83 0.93 -20.72
N THR A 21 -4.41 -0.23 -20.38
CA THR A 21 -4.01 -1.52 -20.95
C THR A 21 -4.25 -1.59 -22.46
N ASP A 22 -5.30 -0.95 -22.97
CA ASP A 22 -5.62 -0.98 -24.41
C ASP A 22 -4.62 -0.16 -25.25
N VAL A 23 -3.93 0.80 -24.63
CA VAL A 23 -2.94 1.68 -25.30
C VAL A 23 -1.50 1.39 -24.89
N ALA A 24 -1.28 0.61 -23.84
CA ALA A 24 0.04 0.19 -23.38
C ALA A 24 0.39 -1.19 -23.93
N ASP A 25 1.69 -1.46 -24.13
CA ASP A 25 2.18 -2.77 -24.55
C ASP A 25 2.23 -3.82 -23.41
N PHE A 26 1.63 -3.52 -22.26
CA PHE A 26 1.61 -4.39 -21.08
C PHE A 26 0.35 -4.15 -20.22
N PRO A 27 -0.08 -5.14 -19.42
CA PRO A 27 -1.22 -4.99 -18.51
C PRO A 27 -1.01 -3.89 -17.47
N VAL A 28 -2.01 -3.03 -17.32
CA VAL A 28 -2.12 -2.05 -16.25
C VAL A 28 -3.25 -2.50 -15.32
N PHE A 29 -2.93 -2.63 -14.03
CA PHE A 29 -3.88 -2.95 -12.98
C PHE A 29 -4.22 -1.72 -12.16
N GLY A 30 -5.38 -1.73 -11.53
CA GLY A 30 -5.83 -0.66 -10.65
C GLY A 30 -6.38 -1.21 -9.34
N GLY A 31 -6.92 -0.31 -8.54
CA GLY A 31 -7.47 -0.61 -7.22
C GLY A 31 -8.39 0.50 -6.72
N ILE A 32 -8.69 0.47 -5.43
CA ILE A 32 -9.47 1.51 -4.75
C ILE A 32 -9.00 1.68 -3.32
N ALA A 33 -8.82 2.94 -2.89
CA ALA A 33 -8.54 3.29 -1.50
C ALA A 33 -9.84 3.70 -0.80
N LEU A 34 -10.11 3.12 0.37
CA LEU A 34 -11.35 3.31 1.15
C LEU A 34 -11.37 4.62 1.95
N ASN A 35 -11.05 5.70 1.24
CA ASN A 35 -11.12 7.08 1.70
C ASN A 35 -12.56 7.62 1.62
N LEU A 36 -12.82 8.75 2.29
CA LEU A 36 -14.13 9.41 2.28
C LEU A 36 -14.71 9.67 0.89
N THR A 37 -13.89 9.98 -0.11
CA THR A 37 -14.31 10.19 -1.51
C THR A 37 -14.88 8.93 -2.17
N ASN A 38 -14.57 7.75 -1.64
CA ASN A 38 -15.14 6.47 -2.06
C ASN A 38 -16.18 5.93 -1.06
N GLY A 39 -16.62 6.77 -0.10
CA GLY A 39 -17.61 6.42 0.92
C GLY A 39 -17.02 5.77 2.18
N GLY A 40 -15.69 5.83 2.39
CA GLY A 40 -15.03 5.23 3.54
C GLY A 40 -14.98 3.69 3.44
N LEU A 41 -15.27 3.00 4.55
CA LEU A 41 -15.33 1.53 4.63
C LEU A 41 -16.58 0.98 3.91
N ASN A 42 -16.68 1.28 2.62
CA ASN A 42 -17.85 1.05 1.80
C ASN A 42 -17.71 -0.24 0.97
N ARG A 43 -18.38 -1.30 1.42
CA ARG A 43 -18.41 -2.60 0.72
C ARG A 43 -18.93 -2.50 -0.72
N HIS A 44 -19.86 -1.59 -1.00
CA HIS A 44 -20.44 -1.45 -2.33
C HIS A 44 -19.43 -0.86 -3.31
N ALA A 45 -18.62 0.10 -2.86
CA ALA A 45 -17.51 0.63 -3.65
C ALA A 45 -16.47 -0.45 -3.95
N VAL A 46 -16.10 -1.26 -2.95
CA VAL A 46 -15.19 -2.42 -3.13
C VAL A 46 -15.75 -3.38 -4.17
N GLN A 47 -17.01 -3.79 -4.03
CA GLN A 47 -17.63 -4.75 -4.93
C GLN A 47 -17.66 -4.24 -6.38
N MET A 48 -17.98 -2.97 -6.61
CA MET A 48 -17.99 -2.40 -7.96
C MET A 48 -16.59 -2.22 -8.53
N ALA A 49 -15.62 -1.79 -7.73
CA ALA A 49 -14.22 -1.68 -8.16
C ALA A 49 -13.66 -3.04 -8.61
N LEU A 50 -13.95 -4.12 -7.87
CA LEU A 50 -13.54 -5.48 -8.22
C LEU A 50 -14.21 -5.96 -9.51
N LYS A 51 -15.51 -5.68 -9.71
CA LYS A 51 -16.20 -5.95 -10.99
C LYS A 51 -15.58 -5.20 -12.17
N MET A 52 -15.02 -4.02 -11.93
CA MET A 52 -14.28 -3.24 -12.94
C MET A 52 -12.82 -3.71 -13.13
N GLY A 53 -12.36 -4.71 -12.37
CA GLY A 53 -11.03 -5.30 -12.50
C GLY A 53 -9.98 -4.77 -11.53
N ALA A 54 -10.39 -4.12 -10.43
CA ALA A 54 -9.48 -3.79 -9.33
C ALA A 54 -8.75 -5.05 -8.83
N LYS A 55 -7.46 -4.91 -8.55
CA LYS A 55 -6.61 -5.97 -7.98
C LYS A 55 -6.24 -5.72 -6.52
N GLU A 56 -6.31 -4.47 -6.07
CA GLU A 56 -5.90 -4.08 -4.73
C GLU A 56 -6.90 -3.12 -4.07
N ILE A 57 -7.21 -3.40 -2.81
CA ILE A 57 -8.14 -2.64 -1.98
C ILE A 57 -7.35 -2.12 -0.78
N TRP A 58 -7.09 -0.82 -0.76
CA TRP A 58 -6.44 -0.18 0.38
C TRP A 58 -7.48 0.26 1.39
N MET A 59 -7.20 0.01 2.66
CA MET A 59 -7.83 0.73 3.77
C MET A 59 -7.58 2.24 3.65
N PRO A 60 -8.17 3.09 4.51
CA PRO A 60 -7.99 4.54 4.43
C PRO A 60 -6.51 4.93 4.33
N THR A 61 -6.22 5.91 3.48
CA THR A 61 -4.87 6.48 3.30
C THR A 61 -4.88 7.92 3.78
N VAL A 62 -5.14 8.89 2.91
CA VAL A 62 -5.21 10.32 3.26
C VAL A 62 -6.31 10.65 4.26
N HIS A 63 -7.36 9.82 4.33
CA HIS A 63 -8.45 9.97 5.29
C HIS A 63 -8.38 8.98 6.45
N ALA A 64 -7.27 8.27 6.65
CA ALA A 64 -7.04 7.55 7.91
C ALA A 64 -6.94 8.56 9.06
N ASP A 65 -7.51 8.26 10.22
CA ASP A 65 -7.56 9.19 11.36
C ASP A 65 -6.18 9.63 11.84
N TYR A 66 -5.25 8.68 11.94
CA TYR A 66 -3.87 9.00 12.27
C TYR A 66 -3.23 9.95 11.23
N PHE A 67 -3.46 9.71 9.94
CA PHE A 67 -2.93 10.57 8.87
C PHE A 67 -3.54 11.97 8.92
N VAL A 68 -4.86 12.09 9.09
CA VAL A 68 -5.55 13.39 9.16
C VAL A 68 -5.03 14.23 10.32
N LYS A 69 -4.84 13.63 11.50
CA LYS A 69 -4.30 14.30 12.70
C LYS A 69 -2.85 14.74 12.52
N ASN A 70 -2.09 14.07 11.65
CA ASN A 70 -0.67 14.31 11.41
C ASN A 70 -0.37 14.74 9.96
N LYS A 71 -1.34 15.35 9.27
CA LYS A 71 -1.28 15.61 7.81
C LYS A 71 -0.10 16.48 7.37
N SER A 72 0.47 17.28 8.27
CA SER A 72 1.66 18.11 8.01
C SER A 72 2.91 17.31 7.62
N HIS A 73 2.94 15.99 7.83
CA HIS A 73 4.02 15.13 7.38
C HIS A 73 4.10 14.95 5.87
N VAL A 74 3.01 15.23 5.13
CA VAL A 74 3.00 15.23 3.66
C VAL A 74 2.35 16.53 3.18
N ALA A 75 3.15 17.58 3.06
CA ALA A 75 2.69 18.95 2.88
C ALA A 75 1.67 19.13 1.73
N ASN A 76 1.88 18.47 0.59
CA ASN A 76 0.96 18.58 -0.55
C ASN A 76 -0.42 17.99 -0.24
N LEU A 77 -0.46 16.79 0.34
CA LEU A 77 -1.72 16.13 0.71
C LEU A 77 -2.43 16.89 1.85
N ALA A 78 -1.67 17.54 2.73
CA ALA A 78 -2.24 18.38 3.80
C ALA A 78 -3.13 19.49 3.25
N THR A 79 -2.77 20.08 2.10
CA THR A 79 -3.57 21.13 1.46
C THR A 79 -4.85 20.62 0.82
N GLU A 80 -4.92 19.31 0.52
CA GLU A 80 -6.06 18.66 -0.09
C GLU A 80 -7.06 18.14 0.96
N ILE A 81 -6.67 18.09 2.25
CA ILE A 81 -7.51 17.64 3.36
C ILE A 81 -8.05 18.86 4.12
N GLY A 82 -9.38 19.03 4.09
CA GLY A 82 -10.08 20.08 4.84
C GLY A 82 -9.75 20.10 6.33
N ALA A 83 -9.89 21.27 6.97
CA ALA A 83 -9.62 21.42 8.40
C ALA A 83 -10.65 20.70 9.29
N ASP A 84 -11.86 20.48 8.76
CA ASP A 84 -13.04 19.88 9.38
C ASP A 84 -13.18 18.38 9.10
N VAL A 85 -12.29 17.80 8.28
CA VAL A 85 -12.33 16.38 7.93
C VAL A 85 -12.12 15.52 9.18
N GLN A 86 -13.08 14.65 9.46
CA GLN A 86 -12.94 13.60 10.46
C GLN A 86 -12.32 12.35 9.84
N GLY A 87 -11.32 11.82 10.50
CA GLY A 87 -10.61 10.64 10.06
C GLY A 87 -11.41 9.35 10.18
N LEU A 88 -11.05 8.37 9.35
CA LEU A 88 -11.57 7.02 9.40
C LEU A 88 -10.70 6.16 10.30
N VAL A 89 -11.33 5.51 11.27
CA VAL A 89 -10.75 4.44 12.10
C VAL A 89 -11.32 3.08 11.69
N LEU A 90 -10.53 2.03 11.82
CA LEU A 90 -10.93 0.65 11.55
C LEU A 90 -11.62 -0.01 12.74
N VAL A 91 -11.37 0.50 13.94
CA VAL A 91 -11.84 -0.08 15.20
C VAL A 91 -13.04 0.65 15.79
N LYS A 92 -13.80 -0.06 16.62
CA LYS A 92 -14.83 0.46 17.53
C LYS A 92 -14.19 0.89 18.86
N GLU A 93 -15.00 1.45 19.76
CA GLU A 93 -14.56 1.88 21.09
C GLU A 93 -14.05 0.73 21.98
N ASP A 94 -14.51 -0.50 21.73
CA ASP A 94 -14.09 -1.71 22.45
C ASP A 94 -12.82 -2.37 21.87
N CYS A 95 -12.12 -1.67 20.97
CA CYS A 95 -10.93 -2.15 20.25
C CYS A 95 -11.18 -3.36 19.33
N THR A 96 -12.43 -3.66 18.97
CA THR A 96 -12.75 -4.63 17.91
C THR A 96 -12.87 -3.96 16.55
N LEU A 97 -12.73 -4.73 15.46
CA LEU A 97 -12.93 -4.19 14.11
C LEU A 97 -14.40 -3.81 13.87
N LYS A 98 -14.59 -2.76 13.08
CA LYS A 98 -15.89 -2.37 12.52
C LYS A 98 -16.49 -3.50 11.69
N ASP A 99 -17.82 -3.67 11.77
CA ASP A 99 -18.53 -4.79 11.16
C ASP A 99 -18.43 -4.77 9.63
N GLU A 100 -18.32 -3.57 9.05
CA GLU A 100 -18.15 -3.33 7.62
C GLU A 100 -16.88 -3.98 7.07
N LEU A 101 -15.80 -4.06 7.86
CA LEU A 101 -14.53 -4.64 7.42
C LEU A 101 -14.65 -6.15 7.18
N TYR A 102 -15.44 -6.82 8.00
CA TYR A 102 -15.67 -8.25 7.88
C TYR A 102 -16.33 -8.62 6.56
N GLU A 103 -17.31 -7.84 6.13
CA GLU A 103 -17.94 -8.02 4.82
C GLU A 103 -16.99 -7.65 3.67
N ILE A 104 -16.16 -6.62 3.85
CA ILE A 104 -15.13 -6.25 2.88
C ILE A 104 -14.10 -7.39 2.72
N PHE A 105 -13.67 -8.02 3.81
CA PHE A 105 -12.74 -9.15 3.76
C PHE A 105 -13.33 -10.36 3.03
N ASP A 106 -14.63 -10.63 3.21
CA ASP A 106 -15.32 -11.68 2.44
C ASP A 106 -15.32 -11.38 0.94
N ILE A 107 -15.63 -10.14 0.57
CA ILE A 107 -15.62 -9.70 -0.83
C ILE A 107 -14.20 -9.81 -1.43
N ILE A 108 -13.18 -9.39 -0.70
CA ILE A 108 -11.77 -9.49 -1.11
C ILE A 108 -11.36 -10.95 -1.30
N ARG A 109 -11.69 -11.82 -0.34
CA ARG A 109 -11.42 -13.27 -0.39
C ARG A 109 -12.07 -13.90 -1.61
N GLU A 110 -13.35 -13.63 -1.85
CA GLU A 110 -14.10 -14.20 -2.98
C GLU A 110 -13.56 -13.77 -4.33
N ALA A 111 -13.06 -12.54 -4.43
CA ALA A 111 -12.45 -12.00 -5.64
C ALA A 111 -10.96 -12.37 -5.81
N ASP A 112 -10.34 -13.05 -4.84
CA ASP A 112 -8.90 -13.29 -4.77
C ASP A 112 -8.08 -12.00 -4.99
N ALA A 113 -8.56 -10.90 -4.40
CA ALA A 113 -7.95 -9.58 -4.49
C ALA A 113 -6.96 -9.34 -3.35
N ILE A 114 -6.15 -8.30 -3.51
CA ILE A 114 -5.15 -7.88 -2.53
C ILE A 114 -5.83 -6.95 -1.50
N PHE A 115 -5.70 -7.29 -0.23
CA PHE A 115 -5.98 -6.40 0.89
C PHE A 115 -4.70 -5.62 1.23
N ALA A 116 -4.80 -4.30 1.35
CA ALA A 116 -3.67 -3.46 1.74
C ALA A 116 -4.03 -2.53 2.92
N THR A 117 -3.09 -2.39 3.85
CA THR A 117 -3.34 -1.73 5.15
C THR A 117 -3.55 -0.22 5.06
N GLY A 118 -3.16 0.43 3.97
CA GLY A 118 -3.26 1.89 3.86
C GLY A 118 -2.41 2.59 4.92
N HIS A 119 -2.84 3.77 5.39
CA HIS A 119 -2.10 4.60 6.34
C HIS A 119 -2.72 4.59 7.76
N VAL A 120 -3.40 3.51 8.12
CA VAL A 120 -3.95 3.30 9.47
C VAL A 120 -2.83 3.05 10.48
N THR A 121 -3.11 3.08 11.79
CA THR A 121 -2.06 2.81 12.78
C THR A 121 -1.56 1.36 12.67
N LYS A 122 -0.36 1.08 13.18
CA LYS A 122 0.17 -0.28 13.19
C LYS A 122 -0.67 -1.24 14.03
N GLU A 123 -1.32 -0.75 15.08
CA GLU A 123 -2.23 -1.52 15.92
C GLU A 123 -3.51 -1.89 15.15
N GLU A 124 -4.12 -0.93 14.45
CA GLU A 124 -5.28 -1.17 13.58
C GLU A 124 -4.93 -2.13 12.45
N ALA A 125 -3.77 -1.95 11.82
CA ALA A 125 -3.29 -2.78 10.74
C ALA A 125 -3.02 -4.23 11.19
N LYS A 126 -2.34 -4.44 12.32
CA LYS A 126 -2.08 -5.78 12.89
C LYS A 126 -3.40 -6.53 13.14
N LEU A 127 -4.38 -5.86 13.75
CA LEU A 127 -5.70 -6.44 13.98
C LEU A 127 -6.43 -6.77 12.67
N ALA A 128 -6.43 -5.85 11.71
CA ALA A 128 -7.06 -6.04 10.40
C ALA A 128 -6.41 -7.17 9.61
N VAL A 129 -5.08 -7.24 9.59
CA VAL A 129 -4.32 -8.34 8.95
C VAL A 129 -4.67 -9.68 9.57
N HIS A 130 -4.65 -9.77 10.90
CA HIS A 130 -4.96 -11.01 11.61
C HIS A 130 -6.38 -11.51 11.30
N GLU A 131 -7.37 -10.63 11.39
CA GLU A 131 -8.77 -10.99 11.15
C GLU A 131 -9.04 -11.29 9.67
N ALA A 132 -8.44 -10.54 8.73
CA ALA A 132 -8.54 -10.82 7.30
C ALA A 132 -7.94 -12.20 6.95
N ALA A 133 -6.74 -12.51 7.47
CA ALA A 133 -6.08 -13.79 7.25
C ALA A 133 -6.89 -14.95 7.84
N LYS A 134 -7.38 -14.82 9.08
CA LYS A 134 -8.26 -15.79 9.74
C LYS A 134 -9.55 -16.04 8.95
N ARG A 135 -10.04 -15.02 8.26
CA ARG A 135 -11.22 -15.11 7.40
C ARG A 135 -10.93 -15.63 5.99
N GLY A 136 -9.67 -15.91 5.67
CA GLY A 136 -9.23 -16.58 4.44
C GLY A 136 -8.77 -15.64 3.32
N VAL A 137 -8.52 -14.36 3.60
CA VAL A 137 -7.85 -13.47 2.64
C VAL A 137 -6.40 -13.94 2.47
N LYS A 138 -6.00 -14.25 1.23
CA LYS A 138 -4.70 -14.88 0.93
C LYS A 138 -3.60 -13.91 0.51
N LYS A 139 -3.98 -12.69 0.14
CA LYS A 139 -3.10 -11.67 -0.44
C LYS A 139 -3.19 -10.42 0.40
N ILE A 140 -2.19 -10.20 1.25
CA ILE A 140 -2.17 -9.12 2.20
C ILE A 140 -0.86 -8.34 2.07
N ILE A 141 -0.95 -7.04 1.78
CA ILE A 141 0.18 -6.13 1.72
C ILE A 141 0.12 -5.17 2.91
N VAL A 142 1.23 -5.03 3.61
CA VAL A 142 1.42 -3.92 4.55
C VAL A 142 1.98 -2.75 3.75
N THR A 143 1.17 -1.69 3.63
CA THR A 143 1.51 -0.48 2.87
C THR A 143 2.63 0.28 3.59
N HIS A 144 3.76 0.52 2.90
CA HIS A 144 4.95 1.25 3.36
C HIS A 144 5.22 1.33 4.87
N PRO A 145 5.46 0.20 5.56
CA PRO A 145 5.70 0.20 7.00
C PRO A 145 6.98 0.98 7.38
N ALA A 146 7.91 1.20 6.44
CA ALA A 146 9.10 2.01 6.65
C ALA A 146 8.84 3.54 6.65
N ALA A 147 7.65 3.98 6.23
CA ALA A 147 7.33 5.39 6.18
C ALA A 147 7.36 6.03 7.57
N THR A 148 7.94 7.21 7.67
CA THR A 148 8.21 7.87 8.96
C THR A 148 6.95 8.32 9.70
N PHE A 149 5.78 8.26 9.06
CA PHE A 149 4.48 8.60 9.65
C PHE A 149 3.62 7.38 10.01
N VAL A 150 4.08 6.14 9.83
CA VAL A 150 3.36 4.94 10.31
C VAL A 150 4.09 4.23 11.46
N HIS A 151 5.37 4.54 11.66
CA HIS A 151 6.15 4.18 12.85
C HIS A 151 6.23 2.67 13.18
N TYR A 152 6.35 1.81 12.16
CA TYR A 152 6.70 0.40 12.39
C TYR A 152 8.19 0.27 12.73
N SER A 153 8.49 -0.55 13.73
CA SER A 153 9.81 -1.14 13.92
C SER A 153 10.00 -2.38 13.04
N VAL A 154 11.24 -2.87 12.92
CA VAL A 154 11.51 -4.16 12.27
C VAL A 154 10.78 -5.31 12.98
N ASP A 155 10.65 -5.24 14.31
CA ASP A 155 9.93 -6.26 15.07
C ASP A 155 8.42 -6.20 14.79
N ASP A 156 7.85 -5.00 14.68
CA ASP A 156 6.46 -4.81 14.24
C ASP A 156 6.23 -5.41 12.84
N MET A 157 7.20 -5.23 11.93
CA MET A 157 7.15 -5.77 10.58
C MET A 157 7.22 -7.31 10.54
N LYS A 158 8.00 -7.92 11.43
CA LYS A 158 8.05 -9.39 11.56
C LYS A 158 6.77 -9.94 12.18
N GLU A 159 6.29 -9.30 13.24
CA GLU A 159 5.05 -9.69 13.92
C GLU A 159 3.84 -9.65 12.97
N ILE A 160 3.68 -8.59 12.17
CA ILE A 160 2.55 -8.50 11.24
C ILE A 160 2.61 -9.54 10.11
N MET A 161 3.82 -10.00 9.73
CA MET A 161 4.01 -11.14 8.84
C MET A 161 3.55 -12.44 9.49
N ASP A 162 3.87 -12.66 10.77
CA ASP A 162 3.39 -13.82 11.54
C ASP A 162 1.86 -13.81 11.72
N LEU A 163 1.24 -12.63 11.73
CA LEU A 163 -0.22 -12.48 11.79
C LEU A 163 -0.94 -12.80 10.46
N GLY A 164 -0.20 -12.96 9.35
CA GLY A 164 -0.75 -13.38 8.07
C GLY A 164 -0.50 -12.43 6.91
N ALA A 165 0.28 -11.35 7.08
CA ALA A 165 0.69 -10.53 5.95
C ALA A 165 1.52 -11.34 4.94
N THR A 166 1.36 -11.04 3.65
CA THR A 166 2.06 -11.72 2.56
C THR A 166 3.36 -10.99 2.19
N PHE A 167 3.30 -9.67 2.10
CA PHE A 167 4.45 -8.83 1.78
C PHE A 167 4.40 -7.49 2.52
N LEU A 168 5.59 -6.97 2.78
CA LEU A 168 5.85 -5.60 3.21
C LEU A 168 6.20 -4.78 1.98
N GLU A 169 5.43 -3.75 1.66
CA GLU A 169 5.71 -2.85 0.55
C GLU A 169 6.70 -1.78 0.99
N HIS A 170 7.85 -1.63 0.34
CA HIS A 170 8.80 -0.55 0.60
C HIS A 170 8.74 0.44 -0.56
N THR A 171 8.35 1.69 -0.27
CA THR A 171 8.14 2.71 -1.30
C THR A 171 9.34 3.64 -1.40
N TRP A 172 9.78 3.94 -2.62
CA TRP A 172 10.85 4.93 -2.83
C TRP A 172 10.45 6.33 -2.34
N ASN A 173 9.16 6.68 -2.40
CA ASN A 173 8.64 7.95 -1.94
C ASN A 173 9.07 8.30 -0.50
N ASP A 174 9.24 7.30 0.37
CA ASP A 174 9.61 7.45 1.78
C ASP A 174 10.99 8.07 2.01
N VAL A 175 11.87 8.05 1.01
CA VAL A 175 13.22 8.65 1.06
C VAL A 175 13.32 9.95 0.25
N THR A 176 12.20 10.42 -0.31
CA THR A 176 12.16 11.64 -1.15
C THR A 176 11.67 12.85 -0.38
N ARG A 177 11.84 14.04 -0.95
CA ARG A 177 11.35 15.31 -0.39
C ARG A 177 9.81 15.43 -0.37
N GLN A 178 9.09 14.43 -0.88
CA GLN A 178 7.63 14.38 -0.75
C GLN A 178 7.18 14.23 0.71
N VAL A 179 7.99 13.56 1.54
CA VAL A 179 7.77 13.40 2.98
C VAL A 179 8.56 14.47 3.74
N SER A 180 7.93 15.12 4.72
CA SER A 180 8.56 16.23 5.47
C SER A 180 9.81 15.79 6.26
N HIS A 181 9.84 14.52 6.69
CA HIS A 181 10.99 13.90 7.34
C HIS A 181 11.32 12.59 6.61
N PRO A 182 12.08 12.64 5.50
CA PRO A 182 12.38 11.46 4.71
C PRO A 182 13.28 10.50 5.47
N LEU A 183 13.05 9.21 5.25
CA LEU A 183 13.95 8.16 5.73
C LEU A 183 15.29 8.29 5.01
N GLN A 184 16.39 7.99 5.72
CA GLN A 184 17.69 7.89 5.08
C GLN A 184 17.70 6.67 4.13
N ILE A 185 18.27 6.82 2.93
CA ILE A 185 18.34 5.74 1.94
C ILE A 185 18.97 4.46 2.54
N SER A 186 20.05 4.61 3.31
CA SER A 186 20.70 3.48 3.99
C SER A 186 19.76 2.77 4.98
N ALA A 187 18.98 3.53 5.75
CA ALA A 187 18.04 2.98 6.72
C ALA A 187 16.93 2.17 6.05
N LEU A 188 16.45 2.59 4.87
CA LEU A 188 15.49 1.80 4.09
C LEU A 188 16.06 0.43 3.73
N PHE A 189 17.32 0.38 3.28
CA PHE A 189 17.95 -0.89 2.90
C PHE A 189 18.36 -1.74 4.09
N ASP A 190 18.69 -1.15 5.24
CA ASP A 190 18.91 -1.88 6.48
C ASP A 190 17.62 -2.56 6.96
N ILE A 191 16.48 -1.88 6.86
CA ILE A 191 15.15 -2.46 7.11
C ILE A 191 14.90 -3.63 6.16
N ILE A 192 15.07 -3.43 4.84
CA ILE A 192 14.84 -4.49 3.83
C ILE A 192 15.73 -5.71 4.10
N LYS A 193 16.99 -5.52 4.47
CA LYS A 193 17.90 -6.62 4.85
C LYS A 193 17.42 -7.35 6.10
N ALA A 194 16.88 -6.62 7.07
CA ALA A 194 16.45 -7.18 8.35
C ALA A 194 15.13 -7.99 8.25
N VAL A 195 14.23 -7.61 7.33
CA VAL A 195 12.97 -8.35 7.08
C VAL A 195 13.13 -9.40 5.98
N GLY A 196 14.03 -9.18 5.02
CA GLY A 196 14.39 -10.12 3.96
C GLY A 196 13.56 -9.95 2.68
N ALA A 197 14.24 -10.06 1.53
CA ALA A 197 13.65 -9.87 0.20
C ALA A 197 12.47 -10.81 -0.12
N ALA A 198 12.43 -12.00 0.49
CA ALA A 198 11.34 -12.96 0.32
C ALA A 198 9.99 -12.45 0.89
N HIS A 199 10.03 -11.45 1.78
CA HIS A 199 8.87 -10.84 2.42
C HIS A 199 8.64 -9.40 1.95
N SER A 200 9.39 -8.92 0.96
CA SER A 200 9.37 -7.51 0.56
C SER A 200 8.93 -7.32 -0.90
N ILE A 201 8.24 -6.22 -1.15
CA ILE A 201 7.99 -5.65 -2.48
C ILE A 201 8.64 -4.28 -2.54
N MET A 202 9.29 -3.94 -3.65
CA MET A 202 9.76 -2.60 -3.93
C MET A 202 8.76 -1.91 -4.86
N SER A 203 8.20 -0.79 -4.41
CA SER A 203 7.36 0.09 -5.22
C SER A 203 7.85 1.53 -5.12
N THR A 204 7.26 2.44 -5.89
CA THR A 204 7.72 3.84 -5.90
C THR A 204 6.79 4.80 -5.16
N ASP A 205 5.49 4.50 -5.08
CA ASP A 205 4.42 5.45 -4.73
C ASP A 205 4.62 6.81 -5.44
N ALA A 206 5.02 6.75 -6.72
CA ALA A 206 5.32 7.89 -7.58
C ALA A 206 4.09 8.36 -8.38
N GLY A 207 4.27 9.47 -9.12
CA GLY A 207 3.23 10.06 -9.98
C GLY A 207 2.84 11.48 -9.58
N GLN A 208 3.41 11.98 -8.48
CA GLN A 208 3.30 13.38 -8.08
C GLN A 208 4.20 14.25 -8.96
N TRP A 209 3.76 15.48 -9.23
CA TRP A 209 4.44 16.41 -10.14
C TRP A 209 5.88 16.76 -9.74
N LEU A 210 6.23 16.64 -8.45
CA LEU A 210 7.54 17.02 -7.92
C LEU A 210 8.60 15.92 -8.04
N ASN A 211 8.18 14.67 -8.24
CA ASN A 211 9.07 13.53 -8.35
C ASN A 211 9.28 13.13 -9.82
N PRO A 212 10.39 12.45 -10.19
CA PRO A 212 10.56 11.94 -11.54
C PRO A 212 9.44 10.99 -11.96
N PRO A 213 9.22 10.74 -13.27
CA PRO A 213 8.31 9.70 -13.73
C PRO A 213 8.55 8.36 -13.03
N ALA A 214 7.47 7.63 -12.71
CA ALA A 214 7.54 6.42 -11.88
C ALA A 214 8.54 5.38 -12.37
N ALA A 215 8.64 5.17 -13.69
CA ALA A 215 9.62 4.25 -14.28
C ALA A 215 11.08 4.70 -14.05
N GLN A 216 11.35 6.00 -14.08
CA GLN A 216 12.68 6.55 -13.79
C GLN A 216 13.00 6.40 -12.30
N GLN A 217 12.03 6.66 -11.42
CA GLN A 217 12.20 6.43 -9.97
C GLN A 217 12.47 4.96 -9.66
N MET A 218 11.78 4.02 -10.31
CA MET A 218 12.06 2.60 -10.13
C MET A 218 13.50 2.26 -10.56
N GLY A 219 13.99 2.85 -11.66
CA GLY A 219 15.39 2.73 -12.08
C GLY A 219 16.39 3.25 -11.05
N ILE A 220 16.10 4.41 -10.44
CA ILE A 220 16.90 4.96 -9.33
C ILE A 220 16.86 4.02 -8.13
N TYR A 221 15.68 3.55 -7.72
CA TYR A 221 15.53 2.66 -6.58
C TYR A 221 16.30 1.35 -6.74
N ILE A 222 16.22 0.73 -7.93
CA ILE A 222 17.00 -0.46 -8.28
C ILE A 222 18.51 -0.19 -8.18
N LYS A 223 18.98 0.94 -8.72
CA LYS A 223 20.40 1.31 -8.68
C LYS A 223 20.88 1.48 -7.24
N GLU A 224 20.14 2.21 -6.43
CA GLU A 224 20.48 2.46 -5.02
C GLU A 224 20.46 1.18 -4.18
N ALA A 225 19.54 0.24 -4.46
CA ALA A 225 19.50 -1.07 -3.83
C ALA A 225 20.77 -1.88 -4.11
N LEU A 226 21.20 -1.93 -5.37
CA LEU A 226 22.43 -2.62 -5.80
C LEU A 226 23.66 -1.98 -5.17
N MET A 227 23.75 -0.64 -5.16
CA MET A 227 24.85 0.10 -4.52
C MET A 227 24.89 -0.09 -3.00
N SER A 228 23.74 -0.33 -2.37
CA SER A 228 23.61 -0.59 -0.94
C SER A 228 23.84 -2.07 -0.57
N GLY A 229 24.25 -2.90 -1.54
CA GLY A 229 24.67 -4.28 -1.32
C GLY A 229 23.53 -5.31 -1.37
N ILE A 230 22.33 -4.96 -1.84
CA ILE A 230 21.28 -5.95 -2.13
C ILE A 230 21.66 -6.69 -3.41
N SER A 231 21.59 -8.02 -3.39
CA SER A 231 21.96 -8.83 -4.54
C SER A 231 21.02 -8.58 -5.73
N ALA A 232 21.52 -8.72 -6.96
CA ALA A 232 20.68 -8.57 -8.16
C ALA A 232 19.50 -9.57 -8.18
N LYS A 233 19.69 -10.76 -7.58
CA LYS A 233 18.64 -11.76 -7.40
C LYS A 233 17.54 -11.25 -6.47
N ASP A 234 17.91 -10.68 -5.33
CA ASP A 234 16.96 -10.16 -4.34
C ASP A 234 16.25 -8.90 -4.85
N VAL A 235 16.97 -8.01 -5.54
CA VAL A 235 16.34 -6.87 -6.23
C VAL A 235 15.31 -7.37 -7.24
N ARG A 236 15.65 -8.35 -8.09
CA ARG A 236 14.69 -8.95 -9.03
C ARG A 236 13.49 -9.56 -8.32
N MET A 237 13.71 -10.25 -7.21
CA MET A 237 12.64 -10.82 -6.40
C MET A 237 11.65 -9.74 -5.95
N MET A 238 12.13 -8.63 -5.40
CA MET A 238 11.27 -7.57 -4.84
C MET A 238 10.60 -6.68 -5.89
N VAL A 239 11.21 -6.46 -7.06
CA VAL A 239 10.64 -5.59 -8.12
C VAL A 239 9.83 -6.36 -9.17
N ALA A 240 9.98 -7.68 -9.26
CA ALA A 240 9.35 -8.49 -10.31
C ALA A 240 8.67 -9.75 -9.76
N ASP A 241 9.39 -10.64 -9.07
CA ASP A 241 8.87 -11.97 -8.78
C ASP A 241 7.77 -11.94 -7.69
N ASN A 242 7.98 -11.19 -6.62
CA ASN A 242 7.00 -11.03 -5.52
C ASN A 242 5.74 -10.26 -5.99
N PRO A 243 5.85 -9.10 -6.67
CA PRO A 243 4.69 -8.42 -7.25
C PRO A 243 3.94 -9.29 -8.26
N ALA A 244 4.64 -10.03 -9.13
CA ALA A 244 4.01 -10.92 -10.10
C ALA A 244 3.23 -12.05 -9.41
N LYS A 245 3.83 -12.66 -8.38
CA LYS A 245 3.19 -13.71 -7.56
C LYS A 245 1.90 -13.21 -6.91
N ILE A 246 1.91 -12.05 -6.26
CA ILE A 246 0.71 -11.55 -5.57
C ILE A 246 -0.38 -11.10 -6.55
N LEU A 247 0.01 -10.55 -7.71
CA LEU A 247 -0.92 -10.19 -8.80
C LEU A 247 -1.48 -11.41 -9.54
N GLY A 248 -0.83 -12.58 -9.42
CA GLY A 248 -1.21 -13.82 -10.10
C GLY A 248 -0.86 -13.82 -11.58
N ILE A 249 0.27 -13.21 -11.96
CA ILE A 249 0.77 -13.18 -13.34
C ILE A 249 2.06 -13.97 -13.48
#